data_AF-A0A8H4J6B4-F1
#
_entry.id   AF-A0A8H4J6B4-F1
#
_cell.length_a   1.000
_cell.length_b   1.000
_cell.length_c   1.000
_cell.angle_alpha   90.00
_cell.angle_beta   90.00
_cell.angle_gamma   90.00
#
_symmetry.space_group_name_H-M   'P 1'
#
loop_
_entity.id
_entity.type
_entity.pdbx_description
1 polymer ?
#
loop_
_entity_poly.entity_id
_entity_poly.type
_entity_poly.pdbx_seq_one_letter_code
_entity_poly.pdbx_strand_id
1 'polypeptide(L)'
;MATILEGVAFITGAGSGIGQATAYSLAKHGVQQLALTDINTGALQTTTDELSKQYGSSVEVLAVEVDVSSQESVEAGISQTVSRFGRIDFAVNCAGIVSAAGGSPDVSLEAWNKHLSVNLTGVWLCQRAEVRQMLQQEPRGERYGRGSIINVSSIHGFVSSPSCFATGAYATAKHGVIGLTRTEATLYASKGIRINAICPGYVDTPFLAKAKDRPGLLEKLVNENTAMKRLGTMEEIGDSIMFLASPLSSFMAGSAMLVDGGYTAQSAVRHWTILAQPYLQLRAAKIISTGTVAAADALLYLPSPSAVAAMPLDTSSYSLALLRLDGRRWNELRRIHAQISTQAAADGSSYLEMGNTKVVCTVTGPYEGRRQGGAAGAQRDGEAKIEVEIGFAGFSGIERKRRGRGDKRTAEMQHTLVQAFASTLHTQRYPHSTISISLHILSQDGSLLAACLNAATLALVDAGIPMSDYLVACTAGSTASYSTNDEQADPLLDLNNLEEQELPFLTIGCLGEKEEISVLVMETKVQMTRLEAMLAVGVDGCKRVRDILDGVVRAHGRKMLEPTSS
;
A
#
# COMPACT_ATOMS: atom_id res chain seq x y z
N MET A 1 -16.44 8.97 38.86
CA MET A 1 -15.85 8.74 37.52
C MET A 1 -16.35 9.85 36.61
N ALA A 2 -15.52 10.38 35.72
CA ALA A 2 -15.99 11.40 34.76
C ALA A 2 -16.93 10.70 33.76
N THR A 3 -18.20 11.11 33.74
CA THR A 3 -19.21 10.64 32.80
C THR A 3 -18.85 11.18 31.41
N ILE A 4 -18.49 10.30 30.48
CA ILE A 4 -18.10 10.67 29.10
C ILE A 4 -19.27 10.50 28.13
N LEU A 5 -20.17 9.57 28.42
CA LEU A 5 -21.34 9.27 27.61
C LEU A 5 -22.62 9.54 28.39
N GLU A 6 -23.57 10.17 27.72
CA GLU A 6 -24.91 10.40 28.24
C GLU A 6 -25.90 10.08 27.12
N GLY A 7 -26.83 9.16 27.34
CA GLY A 7 -27.80 8.74 26.34
C GLY A 7 -28.16 7.26 26.42
N VAL A 8 -28.83 6.79 25.37
CA VAL A 8 -29.31 5.41 25.23
C VAL A 8 -28.44 4.63 24.26
N ALA A 9 -27.99 3.44 24.65
CA ALA A 9 -27.28 2.54 23.73
C ALA A 9 -28.13 1.33 23.33
N PHE A 10 -28.08 0.97 22.04
CA PHE A 10 -28.63 -0.24 21.46
C PHE A 10 -27.47 -1.12 20.97
N ILE A 11 -27.37 -2.36 21.44
CA ILE A 11 -26.22 -3.24 21.18
C ILE A 11 -26.73 -4.59 20.70
N THR A 12 -26.35 -4.99 19.49
CA THR A 12 -26.63 -6.33 18.95
C THR A 12 -25.50 -7.31 19.27
N GLY A 13 -25.83 -8.57 19.52
CA GLY A 13 -24.85 -9.59 19.92
C GLY A 13 -24.31 -9.37 21.34
N ALA A 14 -25.14 -8.79 22.22
CA ALA A 14 -24.74 -8.40 23.57
C ALA A 14 -24.61 -9.58 24.53
N GLY A 15 -25.05 -10.79 24.17
CA GLY A 15 -25.00 -11.96 25.04
C GLY A 15 -23.60 -12.54 25.23
N SER A 16 -22.62 -12.19 24.38
CA SER A 16 -21.26 -12.71 24.51
C SER A 16 -20.22 -11.82 23.81
N GLY A 17 -18.93 -12.11 24.06
CA GLY A 17 -17.84 -11.59 23.24
C GLY A 17 -17.70 -10.06 23.30
N ILE A 18 -17.46 -9.46 22.13
CA ILE A 18 -17.27 -8.01 22.00
C ILE A 18 -18.54 -7.23 22.35
N GLY A 19 -19.73 -7.73 22.00
CA GLY A 19 -20.98 -7.05 22.29
C GLY A 19 -21.24 -6.94 23.80
N GLN A 20 -21.00 -8.02 24.53
CA GLN A 20 -21.05 -8.05 26.00
C GLN A 20 -20.05 -7.07 26.62
N ALA A 21 -18.78 -7.14 26.22
CA ALA A 21 -17.75 -6.24 26.75
C ALA A 21 -18.04 -4.76 26.41
N THR A 22 -18.68 -4.50 25.27
CA THR A 22 -19.14 -3.16 24.89
C THR A 22 -20.23 -2.66 25.84
N ALA A 23 -21.21 -3.51 26.20
CA ALA A 23 -22.24 -3.16 27.18
C ALA A 23 -21.61 -2.76 28.53
N TYR A 24 -20.61 -3.53 28.99
CA TYR A 24 -19.89 -3.23 30.23
C TYR A 24 -19.09 -1.93 30.14
N SER A 25 -18.38 -1.69 29.03
CA SER A 25 -17.62 -0.45 28.84
C SER A 25 -18.54 0.78 28.74
N LEU A 26 -19.66 0.69 28.03
CA LEU A 26 -20.62 1.81 27.93
C LEU A 26 -21.26 2.14 29.28
N ALA A 27 -21.67 1.13 30.07
CA ALA A 27 -22.17 1.31 31.43
C ALA A 27 -21.13 2.00 32.33
N LYS A 28 -19.89 1.50 32.29
CA LYS A 28 -18.74 2.06 33.03
C LYS A 28 -18.49 3.54 32.72
N HIS A 29 -18.73 3.98 31.49
CA HIS A 29 -18.47 5.35 31.03
C HIS A 29 -19.69 6.29 31.06
N GLY A 30 -20.81 5.84 31.63
CA GLY A 30 -21.93 6.71 31.98
C GLY A 30 -23.24 6.44 31.24
N VAL A 31 -23.30 5.46 30.34
CA VAL A 31 -24.55 5.09 29.69
C VAL A 31 -25.46 4.42 30.70
N GLN A 32 -26.57 5.08 31.04
CA GLN A 32 -27.53 4.61 32.04
C GLN A 32 -28.65 3.76 31.45
N GLN A 33 -28.87 3.81 30.13
CA GLN A 33 -29.98 3.11 29.47
C GLN A 33 -29.42 2.24 28.35
N LEU A 34 -29.55 0.92 28.51
CA LEU A 34 -28.97 -0.08 27.61
C LEU A 34 -30.06 -1.00 27.09
N ALA A 35 -30.28 -1.00 25.77
CA ALA A 35 -31.00 -2.07 25.09
C ALA A 35 -29.99 -3.10 24.59
N LEU A 36 -29.97 -4.26 25.24
CA LEU A 36 -29.10 -5.37 24.88
C LEU A 36 -29.90 -6.38 24.08
N THR A 37 -29.39 -6.75 22.90
CA THR A 37 -30.08 -7.69 22.02
C THR A 37 -29.18 -8.84 21.60
N ASP A 38 -29.77 -10.03 21.54
CA ASP A 38 -29.13 -11.25 21.08
C ASP A 38 -30.23 -12.26 20.69
N ILE A 39 -29.89 -13.24 19.85
CA ILE A 39 -30.77 -14.39 19.59
C ILE A 39 -30.71 -15.40 20.75
N ASN A 40 -29.60 -15.42 21.50
CA ASN A 40 -29.45 -16.25 22.68
C ASN A 40 -29.92 -15.52 23.94
N THR A 41 -31.20 -15.70 24.27
CA THR A 41 -31.84 -15.08 25.43
C THR A 41 -31.21 -15.49 26.77
N GLY A 42 -30.69 -16.71 26.89
CA GLY A 42 -30.02 -17.16 28.11
C GLY A 42 -28.72 -16.40 28.40
N ALA A 43 -27.86 -16.26 27.38
CA ALA A 43 -26.61 -15.50 27.50
C ALA A 43 -26.87 -13.99 27.69
N LEU A 44 -27.92 -13.48 27.06
CA LEU A 44 -28.39 -12.10 27.24
C LEU A 44 -28.86 -11.83 28.67
N GLN A 45 -29.59 -12.75 29.27
CA GLN A 45 -30.04 -12.63 30.66
C GLN A 45 -28.85 -12.62 31.63
N THR A 46 -27.85 -13.48 31.43
CA THR A 46 -26.63 -13.48 32.25
C THR A 46 -25.93 -12.11 32.21
N THR A 47 -25.78 -11.52 31.02
CA THR A 47 -25.18 -10.19 30.85
C THR A 47 -25.99 -9.10 31.57
N THR A 48 -27.33 -9.20 31.50
CA THR A 48 -28.25 -8.28 32.15
C THR A 48 -28.16 -8.36 33.67
N ASP A 49 -28.09 -9.58 34.21
CA ASP A 49 -27.97 -9.83 35.66
C ASP A 49 -26.62 -9.32 36.20
N GLU A 50 -25.54 -9.51 35.44
CA GLU A 50 -24.20 -9.01 35.81
C GLU A 50 -24.16 -7.48 35.87
N LEU A 51 -24.70 -6.79 34.86
CA LEU A 51 -24.81 -5.33 34.85
C LEU A 51 -25.68 -4.81 35.99
N SER A 52 -26.83 -5.44 36.22
CA SER A 52 -27.76 -5.07 37.30
C SER A 52 -27.10 -5.26 38.67
N LYS A 53 -26.31 -6.33 38.85
CA LYS A 53 -25.56 -6.58 40.08
C LYS A 53 -24.44 -5.56 40.29
N GLN A 54 -23.76 -5.14 39.23
CA GLN A 54 -22.61 -4.23 39.32
C GLN A 54 -23.03 -2.77 39.53
N TYR A 55 -24.11 -2.31 38.88
CA TYR A 55 -24.50 -0.89 38.86
C TYR A 55 -25.83 -0.61 39.58
N GLY A 56 -26.56 -1.64 40.00
CA GLY A 56 -27.84 -1.50 40.69
C GLY A 56 -28.87 -0.76 39.82
N SER A 57 -29.62 0.15 40.43
CA SER A 57 -30.61 1.00 39.73
C SER A 57 -29.99 2.14 38.91
N SER A 58 -28.66 2.26 38.86
CA SER A 58 -27.98 3.33 38.10
C SER A 58 -27.96 3.05 36.59
N VAL A 59 -28.10 1.77 36.20
CA VAL A 59 -28.16 1.33 34.81
C VAL A 59 -29.44 0.53 34.62
N GLU A 60 -30.27 1.00 33.72
CA GLU A 60 -31.51 0.36 33.30
C GLU A 60 -31.26 -0.43 32.02
N VAL A 61 -31.47 -1.75 32.09
CA VAL A 61 -31.22 -2.67 30.99
C VAL A 61 -32.54 -3.22 30.46
N LEU A 62 -32.72 -3.14 29.14
CA LEU A 62 -33.78 -3.80 28.39
C LEU A 62 -33.16 -4.94 27.58
N ALA A 63 -33.47 -6.18 27.95
CA ALA A 63 -33.09 -7.37 27.18
C ALA A 63 -34.15 -7.65 26.11
N VAL A 64 -33.75 -7.73 24.84
CA VAL A 64 -34.66 -8.03 23.72
C VAL A 64 -34.10 -9.15 22.85
N GLU A 65 -34.91 -10.17 22.57
CA GLU A 65 -34.55 -11.20 21.60
C GLU A 65 -34.61 -10.61 20.19
N VAL A 66 -33.47 -10.60 19.48
CA VAL A 66 -33.37 -10.08 18.11
C VAL A 66 -32.54 -11.01 17.24
N ASP A 67 -33.15 -11.49 16.15
CA ASP A 67 -32.44 -12.09 15.02
C ASP A 67 -32.13 -11.01 13.99
N VAL A 68 -30.86 -10.62 13.90
CA VAL A 68 -30.40 -9.58 12.97
C VAL A 68 -30.61 -9.95 11.49
N SER A 69 -30.85 -11.22 11.16
CA SER A 69 -31.15 -11.64 9.79
C SER A 69 -32.61 -11.44 9.37
N SER A 70 -33.51 -11.11 10.30
CA SER A 70 -34.92 -10.78 10.04
C SER A 70 -35.18 -9.28 10.18
N GLN A 71 -35.76 -8.67 9.14
CA GLN A 71 -36.13 -7.26 9.17
C GLN A 71 -37.18 -6.97 10.25
N GLU A 72 -38.19 -7.84 10.38
CA GLU A 72 -39.28 -7.68 11.35
C GLU A 72 -38.76 -7.75 12.78
N SER A 73 -37.83 -8.67 13.06
CA SER A 73 -37.21 -8.82 14.37
C SER A 73 -36.40 -7.57 14.76
N VAL A 74 -35.59 -7.04 13.82
CA VAL A 74 -34.82 -5.80 14.04
C VAL A 74 -35.73 -4.60 14.26
N GLU A 75 -36.75 -4.41 13.43
CA GLU A 75 -37.70 -3.30 13.55
C GLU A 75 -38.48 -3.36 14.87
N ALA A 76 -38.87 -4.56 15.31
CA ALA A 76 -39.49 -4.76 16.62
C ALA A 76 -38.55 -4.43 17.78
N GLY A 77 -37.27 -4.82 17.71
CA GLY A 77 -36.28 -4.53 18.74
C GLY A 77 -35.99 -3.03 18.91
N ILE A 78 -35.88 -2.30 17.80
CA ILE A 78 -35.74 -0.84 17.81
C ILE A 78 -37.00 -0.19 18.38
N SER A 79 -38.19 -0.63 17.96
CA SER A 79 -39.47 -0.10 18.46
C SER A 79 -39.62 -0.29 19.98
N GLN A 80 -39.27 -1.45 20.51
CA GLN A 80 -39.29 -1.72 21.97
C GLN A 80 -38.31 -0.81 22.71
N THR A 81 -37.10 -0.64 22.17
CA THR A 81 -36.07 0.25 22.74
C THR A 81 -36.56 1.69 22.82
N VAL A 82 -37.12 2.21 21.72
CA VAL A 82 -37.65 3.57 21.65
C VAL A 82 -38.88 3.73 22.53
N SER A 83 -39.75 2.72 22.62
CA SER A 83 -40.89 2.75 23.53
C SER A 83 -40.47 2.81 25.01
N ARG A 84 -39.36 2.16 25.36
CA ARG A 84 -38.87 2.09 26.74
C ARG A 84 -38.03 3.30 27.17
N PHE A 85 -37.18 3.81 26.28
CA PHE A 85 -36.18 4.84 26.57
C PHE A 85 -36.38 6.15 25.78
N GLY A 86 -37.29 6.16 24.81
CA GLY A 86 -37.64 7.34 24.00
C GLY A 86 -36.71 7.63 22.82
N ARG A 87 -35.48 7.10 22.81
CA ARG A 87 -34.45 7.41 21.80
C ARG A 87 -33.37 6.32 21.72
N ILE A 88 -32.49 6.44 20.73
CA ILE A 88 -31.24 5.69 20.57
C ILE A 88 -30.14 6.69 20.21
N ASP A 89 -29.16 6.87 21.08
CA ASP A 89 -28.03 7.78 20.87
C ASP A 89 -26.80 7.05 20.33
N PHE A 90 -26.58 5.83 20.81
CA PHE A 90 -25.44 5.00 20.43
C PHE A 90 -25.97 3.66 19.92
N ALA A 91 -25.54 3.24 18.74
CA ALA A 91 -25.87 1.91 18.24
C ALA A 91 -24.59 1.13 17.93
N VAL A 92 -24.53 -0.12 18.36
CA VAL A 92 -23.38 -1.00 18.13
C VAL A 92 -23.85 -2.28 17.46
N ASN A 93 -23.49 -2.40 16.19
CA ASN A 93 -23.82 -3.55 15.35
C ASN A 93 -22.71 -4.61 15.45
N CYS A 94 -22.80 -5.48 16.45
CA CYS A 94 -21.77 -6.47 16.78
C CYS A 94 -22.15 -7.93 16.49
N ALA A 95 -23.43 -8.25 16.32
CA ALA A 95 -23.85 -9.62 16.02
C ALA A 95 -23.16 -10.19 14.77
N GLY A 96 -22.70 -11.44 14.84
CA GLY A 96 -21.97 -12.08 13.74
C GLY A 96 -21.68 -13.56 13.95
N ILE A 97 -21.45 -14.27 12.85
CA ILE A 97 -21.15 -15.72 12.83
C ILE A 97 -19.93 -16.04 11.97
N VAL A 98 -19.12 -17.03 12.37
CA VAL A 98 -17.95 -17.51 11.60
C VAL A 98 -18.40 -18.49 10.53
N SER A 99 -17.82 -18.41 9.32
CA SER A 99 -18.05 -19.40 8.27
C SER A 99 -17.41 -20.76 8.53
N ALA A 100 -18.00 -21.80 7.94
CA ALA A 100 -17.28 -23.05 7.73
C ALA A 100 -15.98 -22.76 6.99
N ALA A 101 -14.90 -23.44 7.38
CA ALA A 101 -13.61 -23.34 6.71
C ALA A 101 -13.70 -24.09 5.37
N GLY A 102 -13.26 -23.47 4.27
CA GLY A 102 -13.25 -24.12 2.96
C GLY A 102 -13.02 -23.13 1.81
N GLY A 103 -12.56 -23.64 0.67
CA GLY A 103 -12.48 -22.86 -0.56
C GLY A 103 -13.85 -22.72 -1.23
N SER A 104 -13.93 -21.96 -2.32
CA SER A 104 -15.18 -21.80 -3.08
C SER A 104 -15.88 -23.11 -3.47
N PRO A 105 -15.17 -24.21 -3.81
CA PRO A 105 -15.83 -25.49 -4.11
C PRO A 105 -16.44 -26.19 -2.88
N ASP A 106 -15.95 -25.88 -1.68
CA ASP A 106 -16.29 -26.61 -0.44
C ASP A 106 -17.44 -25.95 0.34
N VAL A 107 -17.72 -24.68 0.05
CA VAL A 107 -18.75 -23.90 0.76
C VAL A 107 -20.04 -23.92 -0.04
N SER A 108 -21.11 -24.47 0.55
CA SER A 108 -22.43 -24.45 -0.08
C SER A 108 -22.97 -23.03 -0.23
N LEU A 109 -23.77 -22.81 -1.27
CA LEU A 109 -24.44 -21.52 -1.49
C LEU A 109 -25.37 -21.13 -0.32
N GLU A 110 -26.01 -22.11 0.32
CA GLU A 110 -26.84 -21.89 1.50
C GLU A 110 -26.01 -21.36 2.68
N ALA A 111 -24.86 -21.99 2.97
CA ALA A 111 -23.96 -21.53 4.01
C ALA A 111 -23.45 -20.12 3.69
N TRP A 112 -23.01 -19.88 2.46
CA TRP A 112 -22.61 -18.56 1.99
C TRP A 112 -23.68 -17.49 2.24
N ASN A 113 -24.93 -17.75 1.80
CA ASN A 113 -26.05 -16.83 1.97
C ASN A 113 -26.38 -16.58 3.43
N LYS A 114 -26.32 -17.62 4.28
CA LYS A 114 -26.52 -17.48 5.73
C LYS A 114 -25.43 -16.60 6.38
N HIS A 115 -24.18 -16.70 5.93
CA HIS A 115 -23.11 -15.84 6.44
C HIS A 115 -23.30 -14.38 6.06
N LEU A 116 -23.70 -14.12 4.81
CA LEU A 116 -24.00 -12.76 4.35
C LEU A 116 -25.25 -12.21 5.03
N SER A 117 -26.30 -13.01 5.19
CA SER A 117 -27.56 -12.57 5.81
C SER A 117 -27.34 -12.04 7.23
N VAL A 118 -26.46 -12.68 8.01
CA VAL A 118 -26.14 -12.23 9.37
C VAL A 118 -25.07 -11.14 9.38
N ASN A 119 -23.90 -11.37 8.77
CA ASN A 119 -22.73 -10.50 8.97
C ASN A 119 -22.73 -9.23 8.12
N LEU A 120 -23.52 -9.17 7.04
CA LEU A 120 -23.59 -8.02 6.14
C LEU A 120 -25.01 -7.46 6.07
N THR A 121 -25.98 -8.26 5.62
CA THR A 121 -27.37 -7.83 5.51
C THR A 121 -27.92 -7.47 6.88
N GLY A 122 -27.61 -8.23 7.93
CA GLY A 122 -28.07 -7.93 9.28
C GLY A 122 -27.52 -6.61 9.82
N VAL A 123 -26.24 -6.31 9.59
CA VAL A 123 -25.66 -5.00 9.91
C VAL A 123 -26.39 -3.87 9.17
N TRP A 124 -26.71 -4.07 7.89
CA TRP A 124 -27.47 -3.11 7.11
C TRP A 124 -28.91 -2.93 7.63
N LEU A 125 -29.59 -4.01 8.00
CA LEU A 125 -30.95 -3.94 8.57
C LEU A 125 -30.98 -3.15 9.88
N CYS A 126 -30.04 -3.43 10.79
CA CYS A 126 -29.89 -2.69 12.05
C CYS A 126 -29.59 -1.21 11.78
N GLN A 127 -28.54 -0.90 11.01
CA GLN A 127 -28.18 0.47 10.67
C GLN A 127 -29.34 1.23 10.00
N ARG A 128 -30.06 0.60 9.07
CA ARG A 128 -31.22 1.20 8.41
C ARG A 128 -32.32 1.57 9.41
N ALA A 129 -32.63 0.68 10.36
CA ALA A 129 -33.65 0.93 11.38
C ALA A 129 -33.18 2.01 12.39
N GLU A 130 -31.92 1.96 12.80
CA GLU A 130 -31.26 2.94 13.67
C GLU A 130 -31.26 4.34 13.04
N VAL A 131 -30.83 4.47 11.79
CA VAL A 131 -30.83 5.73 11.06
C VAL A 131 -32.24 6.29 10.94
N ARG A 132 -33.25 5.46 10.62
CA ARG A 132 -34.65 5.89 10.55
C ARG A 132 -35.14 6.47 11.88
N GLN A 133 -34.75 5.85 12.99
CA GLN A 133 -35.08 6.33 14.32
C GLN A 133 -34.31 7.62 14.65
N MET A 134 -32.99 7.65 14.44
CA MET A 134 -32.15 8.82 14.74
C MET A 134 -32.56 10.06 13.94
N LEU A 135 -33.04 9.91 12.70
CA LEU A 135 -33.55 11.04 11.90
C LEU A 135 -34.80 11.70 12.50
N GLN A 136 -35.57 10.97 13.31
CA GLN A 136 -36.76 11.49 14.00
C GLN A 136 -36.42 12.13 15.36
N GLN A 137 -35.19 11.98 15.84
CA GLN A 137 -34.76 12.49 17.14
C GLN A 137 -34.18 13.88 17.04
N GLU A 138 -34.44 14.74 18.02
CA GLU A 138 -33.77 16.04 18.12
C GLU A 138 -32.26 15.89 18.39
N PRO A 139 -31.40 16.69 17.71
CA PRO A 139 -29.96 16.66 17.93
C PRO A 139 -29.57 17.14 19.34
N ARG A 140 -28.57 16.49 19.95
CA ARG A 140 -28.07 16.80 21.31
C ARG A 140 -26.80 17.65 21.29
N GLY A 141 -26.86 18.79 20.60
CA GLY A 141 -25.70 19.67 20.42
C GLY A 141 -24.73 19.18 19.34
N GLU A 142 -23.78 20.05 19.00
CA GLU A 142 -22.94 19.88 17.79
C GLU A 142 -22.11 18.60 17.79
N ARG A 143 -21.56 18.21 18.96
CA ARG A 143 -20.66 17.05 19.05
C ARG A 143 -21.35 15.70 19.22
N TYR A 144 -22.57 15.66 19.77
CA TYR A 144 -23.35 14.42 19.86
C TYR A 144 -24.18 14.19 18.58
N GLY A 145 -24.76 15.25 18.02
CA GLY A 145 -25.69 15.14 16.91
C GLY A 145 -26.96 14.39 17.28
N ARG A 146 -27.55 13.69 16.32
CA ARG A 146 -28.75 12.85 16.48
C ARG A 146 -28.43 11.42 16.95
N GLY A 147 -27.22 10.94 16.66
CA GLY A 147 -26.74 9.64 17.13
C GLY A 147 -25.42 9.20 16.50
N SER A 148 -24.87 8.11 17.02
CA SER A 148 -23.61 7.50 16.59
C SER A 148 -23.76 5.99 16.42
N ILE A 149 -23.44 5.48 15.23
CA ILE A 149 -23.52 4.06 14.87
C ILE A 149 -22.11 3.51 14.69
N ILE A 150 -21.82 2.37 15.33
CA ILE A 150 -20.56 1.66 15.28
C ILE A 150 -20.80 0.26 14.73
N ASN A 151 -20.31 0.01 13.52
CA ASN A 151 -20.37 -1.32 12.91
C ASN A 151 -19.11 -2.11 13.26
N VAL A 152 -19.29 -3.34 13.74
CA VAL A 152 -18.15 -4.23 14.02
C VAL A 152 -17.79 -5.02 12.76
N SER A 153 -16.67 -4.64 12.16
CA SER A 153 -16.04 -5.37 11.06
C SER A 153 -14.94 -6.31 11.60
N SER A 154 -13.78 -6.36 10.95
CA SER A 154 -12.63 -7.20 11.32
C SER A 154 -11.38 -6.68 10.59
N ILE A 155 -10.18 -7.04 11.06
CA ILE A 155 -8.97 -6.96 10.22
C ILE A 155 -9.16 -7.64 8.87
N HIS A 156 -9.98 -8.71 8.81
CA HIS A 156 -10.29 -9.40 7.55
C HIS A 156 -11.28 -8.64 6.65
N GLY A 157 -11.69 -7.43 7.04
CA GLY A 157 -12.33 -6.45 6.17
C GLY A 157 -11.34 -5.55 5.42
N PHE A 158 -10.05 -5.59 5.81
CA PHE A 158 -8.96 -4.83 5.19
C PHE A 158 -7.94 -5.73 4.49
N VAL A 159 -7.67 -6.91 5.04
CA VAL A 159 -6.69 -7.86 4.52
C VAL A 159 -7.33 -9.24 4.35
N SER A 160 -6.76 -10.08 3.49
CA SER A 160 -7.23 -11.45 3.33
C SER A 160 -6.95 -12.29 4.58
N SER A 161 -7.84 -13.22 4.91
CA SER A 161 -7.56 -14.27 5.90
C SER A 161 -6.41 -15.17 5.42
N PRO A 162 -5.51 -15.64 6.30
CA PRO A 162 -4.48 -16.62 5.95
C PRO A 162 -5.06 -17.89 5.32
N SER A 163 -4.29 -18.56 4.45
CA SER A 163 -4.74 -19.80 3.76
C SER A 163 -5.18 -20.92 4.70
N CYS A 164 -4.67 -20.96 5.93
CA CYS A 164 -5.08 -21.91 6.97
C CYS A 164 -6.43 -21.59 7.65
N PHE A 165 -7.03 -20.45 7.31
CA PHE A 165 -8.34 -19.96 7.72
C PHE A 165 -9.13 -19.48 6.48
N ALA A 166 -9.54 -20.42 5.63
CA ALA A 166 -10.34 -20.12 4.45
C ALA A 166 -11.78 -19.72 4.85
N THR A 167 -12.00 -18.42 5.09
CA THR A 167 -13.28 -17.85 5.55
C THR A 167 -13.81 -16.82 4.54
N GLY A 168 -13.92 -17.21 3.27
CA GLY A 168 -14.26 -16.31 2.16
C GLY A 168 -15.56 -15.54 2.37
N ALA A 169 -16.63 -16.18 2.86
CA ALA A 169 -17.92 -15.53 3.12
C ALA A 169 -17.81 -14.46 4.23
N TYR A 170 -17.09 -14.76 5.31
CA TYR A 170 -16.88 -13.82 6.41
C TYR A 170 -16.04 -12.62 5.97
N ALA A 171 -14.92 -12.86 5.29
CA ALA A 171 -14.06 -11.78 4.78
C ALA A 171 -14.83 -10.88 3.80
N THR A 172 -15.61 -11.47 2.89
CA THR A 172 -16.47 -10.72 1.96
C THR A 172 -17.49 -9.86 2.69
N ALA A 173 -18.19 -10.44 3.68
CA ALA A 173 -19.15 -9.69 4.50
C ALA A 173 -18.48 -8.50 5.22
N LYS A 174 -17.31 -8.72 5.84
CA LYS A 174 -16.62 -7.68 6.62
C LYS A 174 -16.00 -6.58 5.74
N HIS A 175 -15.57 -6.89 4.52
CA HIS A 175 -15.25 -5.86 3.51
C HIS A 175 -16.51 -5.06 3.14
N GLY A 176 -17.65 -5.74 2.91
CA GLY A 176 -18.93 -5.10 2.63
C GLY A 176 -19.39 -4.14 3.73
N VAL A 177 -19.20 -4.49 5.01
CA VAL A 177 -19.52 -3.62 6.15
C VAL A 177 -18.73 -2.32 6.11
N ILE A 178 -17.44 -2.35 5.71
CA ILE A 178 -16.62 -1.13 5.58
C ILE A 178 -17.14 -0.26 4.42
N GLY A 179 -17.48 -0.87 3.28
CA GLY A 179 -18.09 -0.17 2.15
C GLY A 179 -19.42 0.50 2.51
N LEU A 180 -20.30 -0.22 3.21
CA LEU A 180 -21.57 0.28 3.74
C LEU A 180 -21.35 1.47 4.68
N THR A 181 -20.45 1.31 5.64
CA THR A 181 -20.12 2.35 6.64
C THR A 181 -19.66 3.63 5.97
N ARG A 182 -18.70 3.55 5.04
CA ARG A 182 -18.17 4.72 4.32
C ARG A 182 -19.25 5.44 3.53
N THR A 183 -20.06 4.69 2.80
CA THR A 183 -21.11 5.24 1.94
C THR A 183 -22.16 5.97 2.77
N GLU A 184 -22.72 5.31 3.79
CA GLU A 184 -23.79 5.91 4.59
C GLU A 184 -23.30 7.00 5.53
N ALA A 185 -22.06 6.94 6.02
CA ALA A 185 -21.49 8.01 6.83
C ALA A 185 -21.50 9.35 6.10
N THR A 186 -21.10 9.36 4.83
CA THR A 186 -21.11 10.61 4.02
C THR A 186 -22.53 11.13 3.79
N LEU A 187 -23.51 10.24 3.66
CA LEU A 187 -24.90 10.59 3.40
C LEU A 187 -25.61 11.20 4.62
N TYR A 188 -25.30 10.71 5.83
CA TYR A 188 -26.02 11.10 7.05
C TYR A 188 -25.24 12.05 7.96
N ALA A 189 -23.95 12.32 7.70
CA ALA A 189 -23.13 13.24 8.50
C ALA A 189 -23.76 14.65 8.62
N SER A 190 -24.23 15.23 7.51
CA SER A 190 -24.89 16.55 7.51
C SER A 190 -26.23 16.58 8.25
N LYS A 191 -26.83 15.40 8.48
CA LYS A 191 -28.06 15.22 9.26
C LYS A 191 -27.77 14.97 10.74
N GLY A 192 -26.49 15.02 11.15
CA GLY A 192 -26.04 14.86 12.52
C GLY A 192 -25.93 13.40 12.97
N ILE A 193 -25.88 12.42 12.06
CA ILE A 193 -25.68 11.01 12.42
C ILE A 193 -24.26 10.61 12.02
N ARG A 194 -23.48 10.11 12.98
CA ARG A 194 -22.12 9.62 12.74
C ARG A 194 -22.15 8.11 12.56
N ILE A 195 -21.45 7.60 11.56
CA ILE A 195 -21.37 6.17 11.29
C ILE A 195 -19.89 5.82 11.10
N ASN A 196 -19.37 4.90 11.90
CA ASN A 196 -17.99 4.42 11.82
C ASN A 196 -17.96 2.90 11.97
N ALA A 197 -16.84 2.30 11.58
CA ALA A 197 -16.59 0.88 11.78
C ALA A 197 -15.37 0.68 12.69
N ILE A 198 -15.42 -0.35 13.52
CA ILE A 198 -14.24 -0.87 14.23
C ILE A 198 -13.80 -2.16 13.55
N CYS A 199 -12.50 -2.37 13.44
CA CYS A 199 -11.87 -3.52 12.79
C CYS A 199 -10.92 -4.20 13.79
N PRO A 200 -11.45 -5.08 14.65
CA PRO A 200 -10.65 -5.79 15.64
C PRO A 200 -9.72 -6.82 14.99
N GLY A 201 -8.53 -6.99 15.59
CA GLY A 201 -7.58 -8.05 15.27
C GLY A 201 -7.93 -9.38 15.94
N TYR A 202 -6.92 -10.16 16.33
CA TYR A 202 -7.14 -11.36 17.14
C TYR A 202 -7.46 -10.98 18.58
N VAL A 203 -8.73 -11.14 18.96
CA VAL A 203 -9.27 -10.81 20.28
C VAL A 203 -9.74 -12.08 20.96
N ASP A 204 -9.45 -12.24 22.25
CA ASP A 204 -9.85 -13.41 23.01
C ASP A 204 -11.38 -13.46 23.21
N THR A 205 -12.08 -14.08 22.28
CA THR A 205 -13.54 -14.15 22.22
C THR A 205 -13.98 -15.60 22.06
N PRO A 206 -15.23 -15.94 22.45
CA PRO A 206 -15.82 -17.23 22.12
C PRO A 206 -15.80 -17.55 20.61
N PHE A 207 -15.76 -16.51 19.77
CA PHE A 207 -15.62 -16.57 18.31
C PHE A 207 -14.35 -17.33 17.86
N LEU A 208 -13.27 -17.28 18.64
CA LEU A 208 -12.02 -18.00 18.36
C LEU A 208 -11.92 -19.38 19.02
N ALA A 209 -12.95 -19.85 19.73
CA ALA A 209 -12.91 -21.12 20.47
C ALA A 209 -12.56 -22.31 19.56
N LYS A 210 -13.12 -22.38 18.35
CA LYS A 210 -12.78 -23.42 17.35
C LYS A 210 -11.33 -23.38 16.87
N ALA A 211 -10.67 -22.22 16.95
CA ALA A 211 -9.24 -22.11 16.66
C ALA A 211 -8.38 -22.59 17.84
N LYS A 212 -8.90 -22.54 19.08
CA LYS A 212 -8.25 -23.09 20.29
C LYS A 212 -8.26 -24.62 20.31
N ASP A 213 -9.22 -25.25 19.61
CA ASP A 213 -9.27 -26.72 19.46
C ASP A 213 -8.08 -27.30 18.67
N ARG A 214 -7.32 -26.45 17.96
CA ARG A 214 -6.05 -26.81 17.30
C ARG A 214 -4.87 -26.31 18.15
N PRO A 215 -4.23 -27.17 18.97
CA PRO A 215 -3.22 -26.73 19.92
C PRO A 215 -2.06 -25.99 19.24
N GLY A 216 -1.72 -24.81 19.78
CA GLY A 216 -0.61 -23.97 19.32
C GLY A 216 -0.87 -23.12 18.06
N LEU A 217 -1.96 -23.35 17.31
CA LEU A 217 -2.19 -22.62 16.05
C LEU A 217 -2.49 -21.13 16.29
N LEU A 218 -3.37 -20.83 17.24
CA LEU A 218 -3.74 -19.44 17.54
C LEU A 218 -2.55 -18.66 18.10
N GLU A 219 -1.81 -19.27 19.03
CA GLU A 219 -0.59 -18.67 19.62
C GLU A 219 0.46 -18.40 18.54
N LYS A 220 0.68 -19.36 17.63
CA LYS A 220 1.57 -19.18 16.49
C LYS A 220 1.13 -18.02 15.60
N LEU A 221 -0.15 -17.95 15.24
CA LEU A 221 -0.66 -16.89 14.37
C LEU A 221 -0.53 -15.50 15.01
N VAL A 222 -0.82 -15.37 16.30
CA VAL A 222 -0.68 -14.13 17.06
C VAL A 222 0.79 -13.73 17.14
N ASN A 223 1.68 -14.67 17.48
CA ASN A 223 3.12 -14.40 17.56
C ASN A 223 3.72 -14.05 16.20
N GLU A 224 3.24 -14.63 15.11
CA GLU A 224 3.78 -14.38 13.78
C GLU A 224 3.22 -13.11 13.15
N ASN A 225 1.93 -12.80 13.36
CA ASN A 225 1.24 -11.77 12.59
C ASN A 225 0.76 -10.56 13.40
N THR A 226 0.77 -10.59 14.73
CA THR A 226 0.45 -9.42 15.57
C THR A 226 1.74 -8.81 16.11
N ALA A 227 1.96 -7.49 15.96
CA ALA A 227 3.20 -6.85 16.39
C ALA A 227 3.34 -6.87 17.92
N MET A 228 2.22 -6.73 18.65
CA MET A 228 2.16 -6.82 20.11
C MET A 228 2.33 -8.25 20.68
N LYS A 229 2.38 -9.29 19.84
CA LYS A 229 2.61 -10.69 20.25
C LYS A 229 1.66 -11.22 21.34
N ARG A 230 0.45 -10.66 21.42
CA ARG A 230 -0.61 -11.10 22.33
C ARG A 230 -1.98 -10.93 21.70
N LEU A 231 -2.97 -11.64 22.26
CA LEU A 231 -4.37 -11.37 21.96
C LEU A 231 -4.77 -10.02 22.55
N GLY A 232 -5.64 -9.32 21.83
CA GLY A 232 -6.39 -8.21 22.40
C GLY A 232 -7.44 -8.74 23.38
N THR A 233 -7.73 -7.99 24.43
CA THR A 233 -8.84 -8.31 25.34
C THR A 233 -10.15 -7.71 24.82
N MET A 234 -11.28 -8.26 25.22
CA MET A 234 -12.59 -7.75 24.77
C MET A 234 -12.86 -6.36 25.33
N GLU A 235 -12.33 -6.05 26.51
CA GLU A 235 -12.40 -4.73 27.14
C GLU A 235 -11.66 -3.66 26.33
N GLU A 236 -10.50 -3.99 25.75
CA GLU A 236 -9.76 -3.07 24.86
C GLU A 236 -10.59 -2.67 23.63
N ILE A 237 -11.38 -3.61 23.10
CA ILE A 237 -12.31 -3.35 21.99
C ILE A 237 -13.51 -2.55 22.47
N GLY A 238 -14.09 -2.89 23.62
CA GLY A 238 -15.20 -2.16 24.24
C GLY A 238 -14.86 -0.69 24.49
N ASP A 239 -13.66 -0.40 25.01
CA ASP A 239 -13.18 0.96 25.26
C ASP A 239 -12.95 1.73 23.94
N SER A 240 -12.52 1.04 22.88
CA SER A 240 -12.39 1.63 21.53
C SER A 240 -13.76 1.97 20.92
N ILE A 241 -14.76 1.11 21.13
CA ILE A 241 -16.15 1.37 20.71
C ILE A 241 -16.74 2.54 21.49
N MET A 242 -16.50 2.60 22.80
CA MET A 242 -16.87 3.74 23.65
C MET A 242 -16.30 5.05 23.11
N PHE A 243 -15.02 5.08 22.72
CA PHE A 243 -14.41 6.26 22.08
C PHE A 243 -15.15 6.69 20.80
N LEU A 244 -15.46 5.74 19.91
CA LEU A 244 -16.21 5.99 18.67
C LEU A 244 -17.65 6.48 18.93
N ALA A 245 -18.29 5.98 19.99
CA ALA A 245 -19.61 6.45 20.43
C ALA A 245 -19.55 7.87 21.01
N SER A 246 -18.43 8.23 21.66
CA SER A 246 -18.30 9.49 22.40
C SER A 246 -18.15 10.75 21.54
N PRO A 247 -18.43 11.93 22.11
CA PRO A 247 -18.12 13.23 21.49
C PRO A 247 -16.62 13.44 21.16
N LEU A 248 -15.71 12.63 21.72
CA LEU A 248 -14.28 12.71 21.45
C LEU A 248 -13.95 12.35 19.98
N SER A 249 -14.82 11.57 19.33
CA SER A 249 -14.73 11.22 17.91
C SER A 249 -15.75 11.98 17.05
N SER A 250 -16.22 13.14 17.51
CA SER A 250 -17.28 13.94 16.84
C SER A 250 -16.96 14.36 15.40
N PHE A 251 -15.67 14.40 15.02
CA PHE A 251 -15.24 14.69 13.65
C PHE A 251 -14.84 13.43 12.84
N MET A 252 -15.07 12.23 13.39
CA MET A 252 -14.86 10.96 12.69
C MET A 252 -16.19 10.48 12.08
N ALA A 253 -16.23 10.35 10.75
CA ALA A 253 -17.34 9.77 10.01
C ALA A 253 -16.80 8.94 8.83
N GLY A 254 -17.28 7.71 8.68
CA GLY A 254 -16.86 6.78 7.64
C GLY A 254 -15.49 6.13 7.93
N SER A 255 -14.95 6.34 9.12
CA SER A 255 -13.68 5.75 9.53
C SER A 255 -13.84 4.26 9.81
N ALA A 256 -12.88 3.46 9.35
CA ALA A 256 -12.75 2.06 9.74
C ALA A 256 -11.51 1.94 10.63
N MET A 257 -11.73 2.00 11.94
CA MET A 257 -10.68 2.05 12.96
C MET A 257 -10.11 0.67 13.23
N LEU A 258 -8.83 0.48 12.89
CA LEU A 258 -8.09 -0.74 13.16
C LEU A 258 -7.67 -0.79 14.64
N VAL A 259 -8.05 -1.87 15.32
CA VAL A 259 -7.67 -2.17 16.71
C VAL A 259 -7.12 -3.60 16.74
N ASP A 260 -5.88 -3.74 16.27
CA ASP A 260 -5.35 -5.05 15.85
C ASP A 260 -3.95 -5.38 16.38
N GLY A 261 -3.43 -4.61 17.34
CA GLY A 261 -2.09 -4.81 17.89
C GLY A 261 -0.97 -4.68 16.87
N GLY A 262 -1.19 -3.91 15.79
CA GLY A 262 -0.22 -3.66 14.72
C GLY A 262 -0.20 -4.75 13.65
N TYR A 263 -1.24 -5.60 13.56
CA TYR A 263 -1.33 -6.64 12.53
C TYR A 263 -1.20 -6.04 11.12
N THR A 264 -2.03 -5.05 10.80
CA THR A 264 -2.07 -4.41 9.47
C THR A 264 -0.95 -3.41 9.23
N ALA A 265 -0.36 -2.85 10.30
CA ALA A 265 0.74 -1.88 10.21
C ALA A 265 2.10 -2.52 9.89
N GLN A 266 2.24 -3.84 10.04
CA GLN A 266 3.47 -4.53 9.72
C GLN A 266 3.72 -4.50 8.21
N SER A 267 4.83 -3.84 7.80
CA SER A 267 5.43 -4.12 6.51
C SER A 267 5.79 -5.60 6.50
N ALA A 268 5.18 -6.40 5.62
CA ALA A 268 5.43 -7.84 5.54
C ALA A 268 6.92 -8.16 5.26
N VAL A 269 7.75 -8.11 6.30
CA VAL A 269 9.04 -8.79 6.41
C VAL A 269 8.69 -10.15 7.01
N ARG A 270 8.05 -11.01 6.21
CA ARG A 270 7.94 -12.41 6.60
C ARG A 270 9.36 -12.96 6.53
N HIS A 271 9.82 -13.44 7.68
CA HIS A 271 11.13 -14.04 7.85
C HIS A 271 11.36 -15.05 6.74
N TRP A 272 12.43 -14.83 5.99
CA TRP A 272 13.00 -15.78 5.06
C TRP A 272 13.53 -16.96 5.89
N THR A 273 12.64 -17.89 6.26
CA THR A 273 13.09 -19.20 6.70
C THR A 273 13.69 -19.85 5.47
N ILE A 274 15.02 -19.76 5.36
CA ILE A 274 15.85 -20.47 4.39
C ILE A 274 15.52 -21.96 4.56
N LEU A 275 14.56 -22.45 3.78
CA LEU A 275 14.51 -23.86 3.42
C LEU A 275 15.62 -24.06 2.39
N ALA A 276 16.83 -24.23 2.90
CA ALA A 276 17.91 -24.85 2.15
C ALA A 276 17.47 -26.28 1.82
N GLN A 277 16.97 -26.49 0.60
CA GLN A 277 17.09 -27.78 -0.07
C GLN A 277 17.53 -27.58 -1.53
N PRO A 278 18.31 -28.53 -2.07
CA PRO A 278 19.29 -28.27 -3.11
C PRO A 278 18.68 -28.50 -4.49
N TYR A 279 18.36 -27.43 -5.20
CA TYR A 279 18.12 -27.48 -6.64
C TYR A 279 19.00 -26.45 -7.35
N LEU A 280 20.31 -26.51 -7.06
CA LEU A 280 21.35 -25.98 -7.91
C LEU A 280 22.09 -27.17 -8.50
N GLN A 281 21.61 -27.67 -9.65
CA GLN A 281 22.35 -28.32 -10.72
C GLN A 281 21.35 -28.95 -11.70
N LEU A 282 21.62 -28.79 -13.00
CA LEU A 282 20.84 -29.25 -14.17
C LEU A 282 19.73 -28.30 -14.64
N ARG A 283 20.13 -27.29 -15.43
CA ARG A 283 19.71 -27.11 -16.83
C ARG A 283 20.30 -25.81 -17.41
N ALA A 284 21.61 -25.85 -17.65
CA ALA A 284 22.25 -25.04 -18.68
C ALA A 284 22.66 -26.01 -19.80
N ALA A 285 21.74 -26.28 -20.74
CA ALA A 285 21.99 -26.81 -22.09
C ALA A 285 20.66 -27.23 -22.74
N LYS A 286 20.50 -26.91 -24.03
CA LYS A 286 19.34 -27.09 -24.92
C LYS A 286 18.19 -26.11 -24.70
N ILE A 287 18.10 -25.10 -25.57
CA ILE A 287 17.19 -25.10 -26.72
C ILE A 287 17.75 -24.12 -27.77
N ILE A 288 18.37 -24.68 -28.80
CA ILE A 288 18.43 -24.10 -30.15
C ILE A 288 17.44 -24.94 -30.97
N SER A 289 16.72 -24.26 -31.86
CA SER A 289 15.97 -24.76 -33.04
C SER A 289 14.44 -24.90 -32.95
N THR A 290 13.82 -24.10 -33.83
CA THR A 290 12.65 -24.34 -34.70
C THR A 290 11.21 -24.34 -34.15
N GLY A 291 10.34 -23.57 -34.82
CA GLY A 291 8.94 -23.94 -35.06
C GLY A 291 7.94 -22.78 -35.02
N THR A 292 7.29 -22.52 -36.14
CA THR A 292 6.33 -21.45 -36.46
C THR A 292 4.84 -21.81 -36.22
N VAL A 293 3.96 -20.78 -36.36
CA VAL A 293 2.48 -20.77 -36.64
C VAL A 293 1.57 -21.01 -35.40
N ALA A 294 0.44 -20.34 -35.11
CA ALA A 294 -0.57 -19.62 -35.91
C ALA A 294 -1.34 -18.57 -35.07
N ALA A 295 -1.90 -17.55 -35.74
CA ALA A 295 -2.86 -16.60 -35.19
C ALA A 295 -4.31 -17.14 -35.28
N ALA A 296 -5.17 -16.70 -34.36
CA ALA A 296 -6.62 -16.85 -34.47
C ALA A 296 -7.35 -15.61 -33.90
N ASP A 297 -8.14 -14.97 -34.76
CA ASP A 297 -9.06 -13.88 -34.48
C ASP A 297 -10.28 -14.33 -33.64
N ALA A 298 -10.75 -13.46 -32.75
CA ALA A 298 -12.16 -13.39 -32.38
C ALA A 298 -12.55 -11.97 -31.90
N LEU A 299 -13.51 -11.40 -32.62
CA LEU A 299 -14.13 -10.07 -32.48
C LEU A 299 -15.35 -10.10 -31.54
N LEU A 300 -15.82 -8.90 -31.13
CA LEU A 300 -17.11 -8.51 -30.50
C LEU A 300 -17.03 -8.32 -28.96
N TYR A 301 -17.52 -7.27 -28.30
CA TYR A 301 -18.58 -6.29 -28.56
C TYR A 301 -18.43 -5.08 -27.58
N LEU A 302 -18.76 -3.84 -27.98
CA LEU A 302 -18.80 -2.64 -27.12
C LEU A 302 -20.21 -2.38 -26.55
N PRO A 303 -20.33 -1.62 -25.44
CA PRO A 303 -21.12 -0.38 -25.51
C PRO A 303 -20.54 0.83 -24.73
N SER A 304 -21.05 2.01 -25.08
CA SER A 304 -20.60 3.38 -24.74
C SER A 304 -21.55 4.11 -23.74
N PRO A 305 -21.46 5.45 -23.50
CA PRO A 305 -20.70 6.10 -22.41
C PRO A 305 -21.57 7.03 -21.52
N SER A 306 -21.13 7.35 -20.27
CA SER A 306 -21.44 8.67 -19.66
C SER A 306 -20.78 8.93 -18.30
N ALA A 307 -20.37 10.20 -18.14
CA ALA A 307 -20.14 10.98 -16.91
C ALA A 307 -18.74 10.92 -16.25
N VAL A 308 -18.00 12.00 -16.50
CA VAL A 308 -16.64 12.32 -16.09
C VAL A 308 -16.63 12.92 -14.67
N ALA A 309 -15.83 12.34 -13.77
CA ALA A 309 -15.29 13.00 -12.58
C ALA A 309 -13.89 12.44 -12.31
N ALA A 310 -12.92 13.33 -12.07
CA ALA A 310 -11.47 13.11 -12.02
C ALA A 310 -11.04 11.72 -11.50
N MET A 311 -10.41 10.93 -12.39
CA MET A 311 -10.06 9.52 -12.11
C MET A 311 -8.64 9.37 -11.55
N PRO A 312 -8.41 8.46 -10.58
CA PRO A 312 -7.11 7.82 -10.39
C PRO A 312 -6.73 7.07 -11.68
N LEU A 313 -5.43 6.91 -11.92
CA LEU A 313 -4.86 6.25 -13.10
C LEU A 313 -5.69 5.01 -13.51
N ASP A 314 -6.44 5.13 -14.61
CA ASP A 314 -7.31 4.06 -15.09
C ASP A 314 -6.47 3.00 -15.79
N THR A 315 -5.90 2.08 -15.01
CA THR A 315 -5.17 0.92 -15.55
C THR A 315 -6.04 0.04 -16.44
N SER A 316 -7.38 0.23 -16.43
CA SER A 316 -8.30 -0.43 -17.36
C SER A 316 -8.23 0.11 -18.79
N SER A 317 -7.73 1.34 -19.00
CA SER A 317 -7.50 1.89 -20.34
C SER A 317 -6.32 1.21 -21.06
N TYR A 318 -5.29 0.79 -20.31
CA TYR A 318 -4.17 0.02 -20.86
C TYR A 318 -4.62 -1.38 -21.30
N SER A 319 -5.51 -2.06 -20.55
CA SER A 319 -5.97 -3.41 -20.91
C SER A 319 -6.84 -3.43 -22.17
N LEU A 320 -7.53 -2.34 -22.50
CA LEU A 320 -8.43 -2.26 -23.66
C LEU A 320 -7.73 -1.82 -24.95
N ALA A 321 -6.72 -0.95 -24.87
CA ALA A 321 -6.05 -0.37 -26.05
C ALA A 321 -4.55 -0.71 -26.17
N LEU A 322 -3.94 -1.33 -25.15
CA LEU A 322 -2.49 -1.54 -25.02
C LEU A 322 -1.67 -0.25 -25.17
N LEU A 323 -2.26 0.88 -24.74
CA LEU A 323 -1.66 2.20 -24.75
C LEU A 323 -1.61 2.76 -23.32
N ARG A 324 -0.49 3.39 -23.00
CA ARG A 324 -0.28 4.11 -21.74
C ARG A 324 -0.94 5.49 -21.77
N LEU A 325 -0.94 6.17 -20.62
CA LEU A 325 -1.46 7.55 -20.49
C LEU A 325 -0.82 8.54 -21.46
N ASP A 326 0.47 8.36 -21.76
CA ASP A 326 1.25 9.20 -22.66
C ASP A 326 1.20 8.72 -24.11
N GLY A 327 0.38 7.71 -24.41
CA GLY A 327 0.21 7.13 -25.75
C GLY A 327 1.29 6.14 -26.17
N ARG A 328 2.25 5.81 -25.30
CA ARG A 328 3.28 4.79 -25.59
C ARG A 328 2.74 3.37 -25.44
N ARG A 329 3.41 2.43 -26.10
CA ARG A 329 3.27 0.97 -25.84
C ARG A 329 4.17 0.53 -24.69
N TRP A 330 3.98 -0.69 -24.20
CA TRP A 330 4.74 -1.24 -23.06
C TRP A 330 6.24 -1.39 -23.30
N ASN A 331 6.67 -1.54 -24.55
CA ASN A 331 8.08 -1.71 -24.92
C ASN A 331 8.70 -0.43 -25.48
N GLU A 332 8.07 0.74 -25.32
CA GLU A 332 8.58 1.99 -25.88
C GLU A 332 9.24 2.87 -24.81
N LEU A 333 10.48 3.29 -25.11
CA LEU A 333 11.18 4.32 -24.35
C LEU A 333 10.50 5.68 -24.56
N ARG A 334 10.60 6.56 -23.57
CA ARG A 334 10.30 7.98 -23.76
C ARG A 334 11.28 8.59 -24.74
N ARG A 335 10.99 9.83 -25.14
CA ARG A 335 11.96 10.62 -25.90
C ARG A 335 13.24 10.77 -25.08
N ILE A 336 14.34 10.21 -25.59
CA ILE A 336 15.67 10.40 -25.04
C ILE A 336 16.43 11.35 -25.94
N HIS A 337 16.93 12.42 -25.36
CA HIS A 337 17.79 13.38 -26.04
C HIS A 337 18.96 13.70 -25.14
N ALA A 338 20.17 13.63 -25.68
CA ALA A 338 21.37 13.87 -24.91
C ALA A 338 22.33 14.78 -25.68
N GLN A 339 23.07 15.58 -24.93
CA GLN A 339 24.13 16.44 -25.42
C GLN A 339 25.34 16.31 -24.52
N ILE A 340 26.51 16.50 -25.11
CA ILE A 340 27.81 16.32 -24.47
C ILE A 340 28.59 17.63 -24.66
N SER A 341 29.50 17.94 -23.74
CA SER A 341 30.29 19.17 -23.75
C SER A 341 29.42 20.44 -23.69
N THR A 342 28.42 20.42 -22.80
CA THR A 342 27.48 21.54 -22.61
C THR A 342 28.06 22.69 -21.79
N GLN A 343 29.03 22.40 -20.92
CA GLN A 343 29.64 23.37 -20.01
C GLN A 343 31.16 23.25 -20.07
N ALA A 344 31.79 24.20 -20.76
CA ALA A 344 33.25 24.23 -20.96
C ALA A 344 34.08 24.47 -19.68
N ALA A 345 33.43 24.78 -18.56
CA ALA A 345 34.11 25.02 -17.28
C ALA A 345 34.44 23.71 -16.52
N ALA A 346 33.84 22.58 -16.92
CA ALA A 346 34.09 21.27 -16.34
C ALA A 346 34.93 20.43 -17.32
N ASP A 347 35.68 19.46 -16.80
CA ASP A 347 36.50 18.55 -17.63
C ASP A 347 35.61 17.68 -18.53
N GLY A 348 34.43 17.32 -18.03
CA GLY A 348 33.36 16.73 -18.85
C GLY A 348 31.99 17.20 -18.41
N SER A 349 31.05 17.29 -19.35
CA SER A 349 29.68 17.70 -19.05
C SER A 349 28.68 17.04 -19.98
N SER A 350 27.48 16.80 -19.45
CA SER A 350 26.39 16.26 -20.23
C SER A 350 25.06 16.89 -19.84
N TYR A 351 24.17 16.95 -20.81
CA TYR A 351 22.76 17.27 -20.61
C TYR A 351 21.93 16.11 -21.14
N LEU A 352 21.11 15.54 -20.29
CA LEU A 352 20.25 14.41 -20.62
C LEU A 352 18.79 14.78 -20.35
N GLU A 353 17.95 14.50 -21.35
CA GLU A 353 16.51 14.52 -21.26
C GLU A 353 15.99 13.10 -21.49
N MET A 354 15.34 12.52 -20.48
CA MET A 354 14.58 11.28 -20.58
C MET A 354 13.11 11.59 -20.30
N GLY A 355 12.31 11.73 -21.35
CA GLY A 355 10.99 12.32 -21.24
C GLY A 355 11.07 13.75 -20.73
N ASN A 356 10.39 14.06 -19.62
CA ASN A 356 10.50 15.35 -18.94
C ASN A 356 11.52 15.33 -17.78
N THR A 357 12.21 14.23 -17.53
CA THR A 357 13.33 14.18 -16.57
C THR A 357 14.56 14.79 -17.22
N LYS A 358 15.02 15.91 -16.66
CA LYS A 358 16.12 16.71 -17.20
C LYS A 358 17.25 16.80 -16.18
N VAL A 359 18.42 16.27 -16.55
CA VAL A 359 19.59 16.21 -15.69
C VAL A 359 20.77 16.84 -16.41
N VAL A 360 21.45 17.77 -15.73
CA VAL A 360 22.75 18.29 -16.13
C VAL A 360 23.79 17.59 -15.25
N CYS A 361 24.80 17.00 -15.87
CA CYS A 361 25.92 16.40 -15.15
C CYS A 361 27.21 17.15 -15.51
N THR A 362 28.02 17.43 -14.50
CA THR A 362 29.37 17.97 -14.65
C THR A 362 30.35 17.08 -13.91
N VAL A 363 31.43 16.71 -14.59
CA VAL A 363 32.53 15.93 -14.03
C VAL A 363 33.73 16.84 -13.92
N THR A 364 34.31 16.90 -12.73
CA THR A 364 35.56 17.61 -12.46
C THR A 364 36.59 16.62 -11.95
N GLY A 365 37.76 16.63 -12.57
CA GLY A 365 38.85 15.73 -12.29
C GLY A 365 39.17 14.78 -13.45
N PRO A 366 40.24 13.99 -13.32
CA PRO A 366 40.94 13.69 -12.06
C PRO A 366 41.78 14.87 -11.53
N TYR A 367 41.56 15.30 -10.28
CA TYR A 367 42.36 16.34 -9.62
C TYR A 367 42.92 15.87 -8.27
N GLU A 368 43.99 16.50 -7.79
CA GLU A 368 44.58 16.17 -6.50
C GLU A 368 43.67 16.67 -5.35
N GLY A 369 43.18 15.75 -4.53
CA GLY A 369 42.27 16.07 -3.43
C GLY A 369 42.92 17.01 -2.41
N ARG A 370 42.20 18.05 -1.99
CA ARG A 370 42.66 18.95 -0.91
C ARG A 370 42.83 18.16 0.38
N ARG A 371 44.08 17.97 0.85
CA ARG A 371 44.37 17.39 2.18
C ARG A 371 43.79 18.29 3.27
N GLN A 372 42.59 17.97 3.75
CA GLN A 372 42.04 18.59 4.95
C GLN A 372 42.73 17.93 6.15
N GLY A 373 43.56 18.71 6.85
CA GLY A 373 44.34 18.23 7.99
C GLY A 373 43.43 17.76 9.13
N GLY A 374 43.47 16.46 9.43
CA GLY A 374 42.79 15.83 10.56
C GLY A 374 41.91 14.67 10.14
N ALA A 375 42.22 13.49 10.68
CA ALA A 375 41.56 12.19 10.48
C ALA A 375 41.91 11.46 9.17
N ALA A 376 42.94 10.60 9.26
CA ALA A 376 43.21 9.53 8.31
C ALA A 376 42.07 8.50 8.32
N GLY A 377 41.01 8.78 7.56
CA GLY A 377 39.97 7.82 7.23
C GLY A 377 40.33 7.10 5.94
N ALA A 378 40.91 5.90 6.06
CA ALA A 378 40.94 4.82 5.07
C ALA A 378 40.98 5.23 3.59
N GLN A 379 42.02 5.94 3.16
CA GLN A 379 42.37 5.96 1.74
C GLN A 379 42.96 4.58 1.42
N ARG A 380 42.31 3.81 0.53
CA ARG A 380 42.96 2.64 -0.06
C ARG A 380 44.14 3.15 -0.87
N ASP A 381 45.36 2.88 -0.42
CA ASP A 381 46.59 3.26 -1.11
C ASP A 381 46.58 2.67 -2.53
N GLY A 382 46.23 3.50 -3.53
CA GLY A 382 46.34 3.15 -4.96
C GLY A 382 45.14 3.46 -5.86
N GLU A 383 43.96 3.80 -5.33
CA GLU A 383 42.75 4.04 -6.17
C GLU A 383 42.28 5.50 -6.11
N ALA A 384 41.69 5.98 -7.21
CA ALA A 384 41.00 7.25 -7.26
C ALA A 384 39.74 7.27 -6.37
N LYS A 385 39.51 8.38 -5.67
CA LYS A 385 38.29 8.60 -4.91
C LYS A 385 37.18 9.12 -5.83
N ILE A 386 36.02 8.49 -5.81
CA ILE A 386 34.83 8.96 -6.54
C ILE A 386 33.90 9.67 -5.55
N GLU A 387 33.55 10.91 -5.84
CA GLU A 387 32.59 11.69 -5.08
C GLU A 387 31.41 12.03 -5.99
N VAL A 388 30.19 11.80 -5.50
CA VAL A 388 28.97 12.11 -6.25
C VAL A 388 28.13 13.07 -5.42
N GLU A 389 27.80 14.22 -6.00
CA GLU A 389 26.87 15.19 -5.43
C GLU A 389 25.62 15.28 -6.31
N ILE A 390 24.44 15.27 -5.69
CA ILE A 390 23.15 15.39 -6.37
C ILE A 390 22.43 16.61 -5.80
N GLY A 391 22.20 17.60 -6.65
CA GLY A 391 21.45 18.81 -6.36
C GLY A 391 20.09 18.78 -7.03
N PHE A 392 19.03 18.90 -6.22
CA PHE A 392 17.67 19.09 -6.73
C PHE A 392 17.39 20.59 -6.86
N ALA A 393 17.00 21.03 -8.05
CA ALA A 393 16.42 22.36 -8.19
C ALA A 393 15.12 22.43 -7.38
N GLY A 394 14.87 23.54 -6.69
CA GLY A 394 13.65 23.69 -5.87
C GLY A 394 12.36 23.62 -6.69
N PHE A 395 12.45 23.79 -8.00
CA PHE A 395 11.36 23.73 -8.98
C PHE A 395 11.34 22.42 -9.78
N SER A 396 12.12 21.41 -9.40
CA SER A 396 12.24 20.18 -10.20
C SER A 396 11.00 19.31 -10.22
N GLY A 397 10.10 19.43 -9.23
CA GLY A 397 8.85 18.69 -9.16
C GLY A 397 7.64 19.59 -9.36
N ILE A 398 6.45 18.96 -9.47
CA ILE A 398 5.16 19.65 -9.58
C ILE A 398 4.97 20.62 -8.40
N GLU A 399 5.32 20.17 -7.20
CA GLU A 399 5.36 21.00 -6.01
C GLU A 399 6.77 21.53 -5.74
N ARG A 400 6.86 22.84 -5.51
CA ARG A 400 8.10 23.49 -5.11
C ARG A 400 8.49 23.06 -3.69
N LYS A 401 9.50 22.21 -3.57
CA LYS A 401 10.00 21.71 -2.27
C LYS A 401 11.42 22.22 -2.02
N ARG A 402 11.64 22.81 -0.84
CA ARG A 402 12.99 23.14 -0.37
C ARG A 402 13.55 21.93 0.36
N ARG A 403 14.37 21.11 -0.32
CA ARG A 403 15.05 19.98 0.32
C ARG A 403 16.16 20.50 1.24
N GLY A 404 16.22 19.99 2.48
CA GLY A 404 17.28 20.28 3.43
C GLY A 404 18.59 19.58 3.06
N ARG A 405 19.72 20.14 3.49
CA ARG A 405 21.03 19.51 3.34
C ARG A 405 21.08 18.27 4.25
N GLY A 406 21.06 17.06 3.67
CA GLY A 406 21.07 15.79 4.42
C GLY A 406 19.87 14.85 4.20
N ASP A 407 19.16 14.95 3.08
CA ASP A 407 18.12 13.98 2.70
C ASP A 407 18.72 12.57 2.51
N LYS A 408 18.24 11.60 3.32
CA LYS A 408 18.75 10.23 3.32
C LYS A 408 18.54 9.52 1.98
N ARG A 409 17.43 9.78 1.29
CA ARG A 409 17.16 9.18 -0.04
C ARG A 409 18.16 9.68 -1.07
N THR A 410 18.50 10.96 -1.01
CA THR A 410 19.52 11.53 -1.89
C THR A 410 20.90 10.96 -1.59
N ALA A 411 21.24 10.76 -0.31
CA ALA A 411 22.49 10.13 0.11
C ALA A 411 22.58 8.66 -0.33
N GLU A 412 21.47 7.92 -0.28
CA GLU A 412 21.39 6.54 -0.81
C GLU A 412 21.67 6.51 -2.31
N MET A 413 21.00 7.36 -3.10
CA MET A 413 21.24 7.45 -4.55
C MET A 413 22.70 7.83 -4.88
N GLN A 414 23.29 8.77 -4.13
CA GLN A 414 24.70 9.13 -4.27
C GLN A 414 25.60 7.92 -4.02
N HIS A 415 25.31 7.15 -2.96
CA HIS A 415 26.07 5.95 -2.64
C HIS A 415 25.94 4.88 -3.72
N THR A 416 24.73 4.66 -4.27
CA THR A 416 24.50 3.73 -5.39
C THR A 416 25.31 4.13 -6.62
N LEU A 417 25.36 5.42 -6.98
CA LEU A 417 26.16 5.91 -8.09
C LEU A 417 27.66 5.71 -7.86
N VAL A 418 28.16 6.01 -6.65
CA VAL A 418 29.56 5.78 -6.30
C VAL A 418 29.93 4.31 -6.44
N GLN A 419 29.11 3.40 -5.91
CA GLN A 419 29.36 1.95 -6.02
C GLN A 419 29.32 1.47 -7.47
N ALA A 420 28.37 1.94 -8.26
CA ALA A 420 28.20 1.55 -9.66
C ALA A 420 29.37 2.02 -10.56
N PHE A 421 29.90 3.23 -10.33
CA PHE A 421 31.05 3.72 -11.08
C PHE A 421 32.38 3.19 -10.55
N ALA A 422 32.48 2.84 -9.27
CA ALA A 422 33.67 2.21 -8.72
C ALA A 422 33.98 0.84 -9.36
N SER A 423 32.95 0.07 -9.75
CA SER A 423 33.14 -1.18 -10.50
C SER A 423 33.44 -0.97 -11.97
N THR A 424 33.06 0.18 -12.53
CA THR A 424 33.12 0.44 -13.98
C THR A 424 34.37 1.21 -14.41
N LEU A 425 34.82 2.17 -13.59
CA LEU A 425 35.96 3.06 -13.87
C LEU A 425 37.28 2.39 -13.51
N HIS A 426 38.32 2.63 -14.33
CA HIS A 426 39.68 2.18 -14.02
C HIS A 426 40.37 3.11 -13.01
N THR A 427 39.88 3.12 -11.77
CA THR A 427 40.37 3.98 -10.67
C THR A 427 41.85 3.77 -10.34
N GLN A 428 42.39 2.58 -10.62
CA GLN A 428 43.82 2.24 -10.46
C GLN A 428 44.75 3.07 -11.34
N ARG A 429 44.25 3.65 -12.44
CA ARG A 429 45.05 4.51 -13.34
C ARG A 429 45.26 5.92 -12.80
N TYR A 430 44.53 6.32 -11.76
CA TYR A 430 44.58 7.66 -11.17
C TYR A 430 44.79 7.60 -9.65
N PRO A 431 45.94 7.07 -9.18
CA PRO A 431 46.24 7.03 -7.76
C PRO A 431 46.24 8.46 -7.17
N HIS A 432 45.76 8.58 -5.93
CA HIS A 432 45.71 9.85 -5.18
C HIS A 432 44.87 10.97 -5.80
N SER A 433 44.10 10.67 -6.84
CA SER A 433 43.21 11.64 -7.51
C SER A 433 41.78 11.50 -7.00
N THR A 434 41.00 12.58 -7.13
CA THR A 434 39.56 12.60 -6.88
C THR A 434 38.82 12.91 -8.18
N ILE A 435 37.76 12.17 -8.44
CA ILE A 435 36.82 12.40 -9.54
C ILE A 435 35.50 12.83 -8.90
N SER A 436 35.09 14.07 -9.12
CA SER A 436 33.85 14.63 -8.60
C SER A 436 32.79 14.68 -9.69
N ILE A 437 31.66 14.04 -9.44
CA ILE A 437 30.50 13.98 -10.33
C ILE A 437 29.39 14.79 -9.68
N SER A 438 29.05 15.94 -10.25
CA SER A 438 27.97 16.80 -9.77
C SER A 438 26.77 16.72 -10.71
N LEU A 439 25.63 16.28 -10.17
CA LEU A 439 24.37 16.10 -10.90
C LEU A 439 23.36 17.16 -10.45
N HIS A 440 22.85 17.94 -11.40
CA HIS A 440 21.82 18.93 -11.17
C HIS A 440 20.52 18.51 -11.86
N ILE A 441 19.50 18.21 -11.06
CA ILE A 441 18.19 17.77 -11.53
C ILE A 441 17.31 19.00 -11.73
N LEU A 442 17.03 19.33 -12.99
CA LEU A 442 16.25 20.50 -13.38
C LEU A 442 14.75 20.22 -13.41
N SER A 443 14.36 19.01 -13.82
CA SER A 443 12.97 18.56 -13.93
C SER A 443 12.92 17.06 -13.65
N GLN A 444 11.90 16.59 -12.95
CA GLN A 444 11.71 15.18 -12.59
C GLN A 444 10.35 14.68 -13.08
N ASP A 445 10.36 13.57 -13.80
CA ASP A 445 9.18 12.89 -14.34
C ASP A 445 9.40 11.37 -14.33
N GLY A 446 9.92 10.82 -13.22
CA GLY A 446 10.21 9.40 -13.07
C GLY A 446 11.50 8.93 -13.74
N SER A 447 11.94 7.73 -13.40
CA SER A 447 13.22 7.10 -13.77
C SER A 447 14.44 7.92 -13.38
N LEU A 448 14.40 8.55 -12.21
CA LEU A 448 15.42 9.52 -11.81
C LEU A 448 16.81 8.90 -11.65
N LEU A 449 16.90 7.74 -10.98
CA LEU A 449 18.17 7.05 -10.79
C LEU A 449 18.79 6.63 -12.14
N ALA A 450 17.96 6.13 -13.05
CA ALA A 450 18.38 5.74 -14.39
C ALA A 450 18.90 6.95 -15.19
N ALA A 451 18.19 8.08 -15.15
CA ALA A 451 18.63 9.32 -15.80
C ALA A 451 19.96 9.83 -15.23
N CYS A 452 20.17 9.76 -13.91
CA CYS A 452 21.43 10.13 -13.29
C CYS A 452 22.60 9.24 -13.75
N LEU A 453 22.39 7.92 -13.81
CA LEU A 453 23.40 6.98 -14.31
C LEU A 453 23.77 7.29 -15.76
N ASN A 454 22.77 7.44 -16.63
CA ASN A 454 22.97 7.73 -18.06
C ASN A 454 23.69 9.08 -18.29
N ALA A 455 23.31 10.11 -17.54
CA ALA A 455 23.94 11.43 -17.63
C ALA A 455 25.40 11.40 -17.15
N ALA A 456 25.66 10.74 -16.02
CA ALA A 456 27.00 10.57 -15.49
C ALA A 456 27.90 9.79 -16.45
N THR A 457 27.41 8.70 -17.05
CA THR A 457 28.14 7.94 -18.07
C THR A 457 28.57 8.81 -19.23
N LEU A 458 27.68 9.65 -19.78
CA LEU A 458 28.04 10.58 -20.85
C LEU A 458 29.09 11.62 -20.43
N ALA A 459 28.96 12.18 -19.23
CA ALA A 459 29.89 13.20 -18.75
C ALA A 459 31.28 12.62 -18.43
N LEU A 460 31.35 11.36 -17.99
CA LEU A 460 32.61 10.64 -17.78
C LEU A 460 33.31 10.32 -19.11
N VAL A 461 32.54 9.96 -20.15
CA VAL A 461 33.05 9.76 -21.52
C VAL A 461 33.59 11.08 -22.09
N ASP A 462 32.88 12.19 -21.90
CA ASP A 462 33.32 13.53 -22.31
C ASP A 462 34.63 13.95 -21.63
N ALA A 463 34.75 13.70 -20.32
CA ALA A 463 35.97 13.94 -19.55
C ALA A 463 37.15 13.05 -19.97
N GLY A 464 36.92 12.06 -20.84
CA GLY A 464 37.95 11.13 -21.29
C GLY A 464 38.43 10.19 -20.18
N ILE A 465 37.61 9.92 -19.16
CA ILE A 465 37.96 9.03 -18.06
C ILE A 465 37.81 7.57 -18.52
N PRO A 466 38.88 6.75 -18.47
CA PRO A 466 38.86 5.34 -18.83
C PRO A 466 37.81 4.54 -18.05
N MET A 467 36.87 3.97 -18.79
CA MET A 467 35.82 3.07 -18.28
C MET A 467 35.81 1.76 -19.05
N SER A 468 35.35 0.69 -18.40
CA SER A 468 35.29 -0.64 -19.03
C SER A 468 34.33 -0.68 -20.23
N ASP A 469 33.12 -0.14 -20.03
CA ASP A 469 32.08 -0.03 -21.06
C ASP A 469 31.02 0.99 -20.58
N TYR A 470 30.03 1.31 -21.42
CA TYR A 470 28.89 2.15 -21.06
C TYR A 470 28.07 1.53 -19.94
N LEU A 471 27.88 2.28 -18.85
CA LEU A 471 26.92 1.95 -17.80
C LEU A 471 25.59 2.64 -18.12
N VAL A 472 24.60 1.86 -18.53
CA VAL A 472 23.30 2.38 -18.98
C VAL A 472 22.18 1.79 -18.15
N ALA A 473 21.22 2.63 -17.78
CA ALA A 473 20.13 2.25 -16.92
C ALA A 473 18.75 2.60 -17.48
N CYS A 474 17.78 1.78 -17.14
CA CYS A 474 16.36 1.92 -17.46
C CYS A 474 15.51 1.43 -16.28
N THR A 475 14.28 1.92 -16.20
CA THR A 475 13.27 1.39 -15.28
C THR A 475 12.37 0.39 -15.99
N ALA A 476 11.89 -0.59 -15.24
CA ALA A 476 10.86 -1.51 -15.70
C ALA A 476 9.79 -1.64 -14.60
N GLY A 477 8.52 -1.62 -14.99
CA GLY A 477 7.35 -1.74 -14.12
C GLY A 477 6.47 -2.92 -14.50
N SER A 478 5.45 -3.20 -13.70
CA SER A 478 4.39 -4.15 -14.03
C SER A 478 3.03 -3.45 -13.92
N THR A 479 2.16 -3.66 -14.92
CA THR A 479 0.82 -3.05 -15.00
C THR A 479 -0.13 -3.49 -13.89
N ALA A 480 0.04 -4.71 -13.37
CA ALA A 480 -0.80 -5.19 -12.29
C ALA A 480 -0.23 -4.78 -10.94
N SER A 481 -1.07 -4.10 -10.17
CA SER A 481 -0.85 -3.85 -8.75
C SER A 481 -0.62 -5.17 -8.01
N TYR A 482 0.17 -5.13 -6.94
CA TYR A 482 0.47 -6.30 -6.11
C TYR A 482 -0.78 -7.07 -5.62
N SER A 483 -1.92 -6.39 -5.49
CA SER A 483 -3.21 -6.94 -5.08
C SER A 483 -3.95 -7.72 -6.16
N THR A 484 -3.67 -7.46 -7.44
CA THR A 484 -4.29 -8.13 -8.58
C THR A 484 -3.38 -9.27 -9.03
N ASN A 485 -3.76 -10.51 -8.71
CA ASN A 485 -3.12 -11.75 -9.20
C ASN A 485 -3.45 -11.99 -10.69
N ASP A 486 -3.24 -10.97 -11.51
CA ASP A 486 -3.34 -11.10 -12.96
C ASP A 486 -2.03 -11.70 -13.49
N GLU A 487 -2.10 -12.95 -13.95
CA GLU A 487 -0.96 -13.65 -14.53
C GLU A 487 -0.58 -13.13 -15.93
N GLN A 488 -1.42 -12.27 -16.55
CA GLN A 488 -1.22 -11.71 -17.88
C GLN A 488 -0.68 -10.27 -17.88
N ALA A 489 -0.21 -9.77 -16.74
CA ALA A 489 0.23 -8.38 -16.62
C ALA A 489 1.51 -8.10 -17.41
N ASP A 490 1.41 -7.23 -18.41
CA ASP A 490 2.55 -6.81 -19.23
C ASP A 490 3.60 -6.03 -18.40
N PRO A 491 4.90 -6.31 -18.59
CA PRO A 491 5.97 -5.44 -18.12
C PRO A 491 5.99 -4.12 -18.90
N LEU A 492 6.14 -2.99 -18.21
CA LEU A 492 6.27 -1.67 -18.82
C LEU A 492 7.71 -1.19 -18.79
N LEU A 493 8.23 -0.70 -19.91
CA LEU A 493 9.56 -0.12 -20.02
C LEU A 493 9.55 1.41 -19.80
N ASP A 494 10.53 1.95 -19.07
CA ASP A 494 10.77 3.38 -18.89
C ASP A 494 9.55 4.16 -18.36
N LEU A 495 9.39 4.11 -17.04
CA LEU A 495 8.24 4.65 -16.32
C LEU A 495 8.32 6.16 -16.12
N ASN A 496 7.17 6.83 -16.22
CA ASN A 496 6.99 8.22 -15.81
C ASN A 496 6.68 8.35 -14.30
N ASN A 497 6.62 9.57 -13.77
CA ASN A 497 6.40 9.78 -12.33
C ASN A 497 5.02 9.31 -11.84
N LEU A 498 3.98 9.36 -12.68
CA LEU A 498 2.65 8.85 -12.32
C LEU A 498 2.65 7.33 -12.24
N GLU A 499 3.33 6.67 -13.19
CA GLU A 499 3.49 5.22 -13.23
C GLU A 499 4.32 4.71 -12.04
N GLU A 500 5.41 5.39 -11.67
CA GLU A 500 6.23 5.00 -10.50
C GLU A 500 5.50 5.14 -9.15
N GLN A 501 4.48 6.00 -9.07
CA GLN A 501 3.69 6.18 -7.84
C GLN A 501 2.65 5.07 -7.64
N GLU A 502 2.13 4.51 -8.73
CA GLU A 502 1.03 3.55 -8.71
C GLU A 502 1.47 2.11 -8.95
N LEU A 503 2.52 1.91 -9.77
CA LEU A 503 2.95 0.59 -10.23
C LEU A 503 4.21 0.11 -9.52
N PRO A 504 4.33 -1.21 -9.26
CA PRO A 504 5.58 -1.79 -8.82
C PRO A 504 6.64 -1.69 -9.93
N PHE A 505 7.82 -1.21 -9.57
CA PHE A 505 8.92 -0.98 -10.48
C PHE A 505 10.28 -1.36 -9.89
N LEU A 506 11.23 -1.55 -10.80
CA LEU A 506 12.64 -1.78 -10.53
C LEU A 506 13.49 -0.93 -11.48
N THR A 507 14.69 -0.55 -11.03
CA THR A 507 15.70 0.14 -11.85
C THR A 507 16.84 -0.84 -12.12
N ILE A 508 17.18 -1.01 -13.40
CA ILE A 508 18.28 -1.87 -13.86
C ILE A 508 19.35 -0.99 -14.47
N GLY A 509 20.61 -1.24 -14.14
CA GLY A 509 21.78 -0.73 -14.83
C GLY A 509 22.59 -1.89 -15.42
N CYS A 510 22.79 -1.87 -16.73
CA CYS A 510 23.57 -2.86 -17.46
C CYS A 510 24.93 -2.27 -17.87
N LEU A 511 25.95 -3.12 -17.87
CA LEU A 511 27.28 -2.77 -18.33
C LEU A 511 27.50 -3.28 -19.77
N GLY A 512 27.55 -2.35 -20.72
CA GLY A 512 27.96 -2.63 -22.09
C GLY A 512 26.95 -3.38 -22.96
N GLU A 513 27.46 -4.24 -23.84
CA GLU A 513 26.68 -5.18 -24.66
C GLU A 513 26.26 -6.45 -23.93
N LYS A 514 26.90 -6.72 -22.79
CA LYS A 514 26.63 -7.91 -22.00
C LYS A 514 25.33 -7.73 -21.21
N GLU A 515 24.61 -8.82 -21.01
CA GLU A 515 23.43 -8.88 -20.14
C GLU A 515 23.82 -8.88 -18.64
N GLU A 516 25.00 -8.37 -18.32
CA GLU A 516 25.49 -8.25 -16.94
C GLU A 516 24.85 -7.03 -16.28
N ILE A 517 24.08 -7.30 -15.23
CA ILE A 517 23.42 -6.29 -14.42
C ILE A 517 24.40 -5.79 -13.37
N SER A 518 24.88 -4.56 -13.51
CA SER A 518 25.76 -3.91 -12.53
C SER A 518 24.98 -3.24 -11.41
N VAL A 519 23.76 -2.78 -11.67
CA VAL A 519 22.90 -2.09 -10.69
C VAL A 519 21.51 -2.69 -10.77
N LEU A 520 20.98 -3.12 -9.64
CA LEU A 520 19.58 -3.51 -9.51
C LEU A 520 19.03 -2.89 -8.23
N VAL A 521 18.07 -1.99 -8.37
CA VAL A 521 17.39 -1.34 -7.24
C VAL A 521 15.91 -1.61 -7.34
N MET A 522 15.33 -2.13 -6.26
CA MET A 522 13.90 -2.40 -6.13
C MET A 522 13.38 -1.60 -4.94
N GLU A 523 12.66 -0.50 -5.20
CA GLU A 523 12.05 0.33 -4.14
C GLU A 523 10.67 -0.20 -3.73
N THR A 524 10.01 -0.95 -4.61
CA THR A 524 8.62 -1.41 -4.44
C THR A 524 8.53 -2.94 -4.42
N LYS A 525 7.40 -3.46 -3.92
CA LYS A 525 7.17 -4.91 -3.84
C LYS A 525 6.84 -5.47 -5.22
N VAL A 526 7.73 -6.29 -5.76
CA VAL A 526 7.56 -7.00 -7.03
C VAL A 526 7.25 -8.48 -6.78
N GLN A 527 6.29 -9.06 -7.51
CA GLN A 527 6.01 -10.49 -7.46
C GLN A 527 7.12 -11.29 -8.16
N MET A 528 7.63 -12.36 -7.53
CA MET A 528 8.76 -13.13 -8.05
C MET A 528 8.51 -13.72 -9.44
N THR A 529 7.27 -14.14 -9.72
CA THR A 529 6.86 -14.68 -11.03
C THR A 529 7.03 -13.67 -12.18
N ARG A 530 7.00 -12.37 -11.88
CA ARG A 530 7.10 -11.29 -12.88
C ARG A 530 8.49 -10.67 -12.96
N LEU A 531 9.34 -10.95 -11.99
CA LEU A 531 10.68 -10.37 -11.91
C LEU A 531 11.50 -10.69 -13.19
N GLU A 532 11.43 -11.92 -13.67
CA GLU A 532 12.16 -12.34 -14.88
C GLU A 532 11.72 -11.55 -16.13
N ALA A 533 10.41 -11.40 -16.34
CA ALA A 533 9.86 -10.63 -17.46
C ALA A 533 10.24 -9.14 -17.35
N MET A 534 10.14 -8.55 -16.16
CA MET A 534 10.54 -7.15 -15.92
C MET A 534 12.05 -6.95 -16.15
N LEU A 535 12.88 -7.90 -15.73
CA LEU A 535 14.32 -7.86 -15.97
C LEU A 535 14.63 -7.96 -17.46
N ALA A 536 14.01 -8.89 -18.19
CA ALA A 536 14.21 -9.05 -19.62
C ALA A 536 13.88 -7.76 -20.40
N VAL A 537 12.76 -7.12 -20.07
CA VAL A 537 12.35 -5.86 -20.71
C VAL A 537 13.25 -4.70 -20.33
N GLY A 538 13.65 -4.60 -19.06
CA GLY A 538 14.57 -3.55 -18.64
C GLY A 538 15.96 -3.68 -19.27
N VAL A 539 16.46 -4.91 -19.44
CA VAL A 539 17.73 -5.19 -20.14
C VAL A 539 17.63 -4.81 -21.63
N ASP A 540 16.53 -5.14 -22.30
CA ASP A 540 16.28 -4.71 -23.69
C ASP A 540 16.22 -3.18 -23.81
N GLY A 541 15.57 -2.53 -22.84
CA GLY A 541 15.57 -1.08 -22.70
C GLY A 541 16.97 -0.49 -22.59
N CYS A 542 17.81 -1.04 -21.71
CA CYS A 542 19.20 -0.61 -21.54
C CYS A 542 20.01 -0.71 -22.84
N LYS A 543 19.83 -1.79 -23.62
CA LYS A 543 20.50 -1.95 -24.94
C LYS A 543 20.12 -0.80 -25.88
N ARG A 544 18.83 -0.48 -25.97
CA ARG A 544 18.33 0.63 -26.82
C ARG A 544 18.81 2.00 -26.35
N VAL A 545 18.84 2.24 -25.04
CA VAL A 545 19.37 3.51 -24.51
C VAL A 545 20.86 3.64 -24.83
N ARG A 546 21.63 2.56 -24.70
CA ARG A 546 23.05 2.58 -25.06
C ARG A 546 23.27 2.98 -26.51
N ASP A 547 22.52 2.41 -27.45
CA ASP A 547 22.66 2.75 -28.87
C ASP A 547 22.38 4.25 -29.13
N ILE A 548 21.43 4.83 -28.39
CA ILE A 548 21.16 6.28 -28.43
C ILE A 548 22.36 7.07 -27.88
N LEU A 549 22.88 6.69 -26.71
CA LEU A 549 24.01 7.39 -26.08
C LEU A 549 25.29 7.29 -26.94
N ASP A 550 25.61 6.10 -27.44
CA ASP A 550 26.76 5.87 -28.33
C ASP A 550 26.61 6.65 -29.64
N GLY A 551 25.38 6.72 -30.18
CA GLY A 551 25.05 7.57 -31.32
C GLY A 551 25.38 9.05 -31.09
N VAL A 552 25.07 9.58 -29.89
CA VAL A 552 25.39 10.97 -29.51
C VAL A 552 26.90 11.18 -29.37
N VAL A 553 27.60 10.28 -28.68
CA VAL A 553 29.07 10.33 -28.50
C VAL A 553 29.76 10.30 -29.86
N ARG A 554 29.39 9.37 -30.74
CA ARG A 554 29.98 9.27 -32.09
C ARG A 554 29.67 10.48 -32.96
N ALA A 555 28.44 11.01 -32.89
CA ALA A 555 28.07 12.21 -33.64
C ALA A 555 28.87 13.43 -33.19
N HIS A 556 29.09 13.59 -31.89
CA HIS A 556 29.92 14.64 -31.32
C HIS A 556 31.40 14.45 -31.71
N GLY A 557 31.92 13.23 -31.57
CA GLY A 557 33.29 12.90 -31.98
C GLY A 557 33.56 13.16 -33.46
N ARG A 558 32.61 12.83 -34.35
CA ARG A 558 32.72 13.18 -35.78
C ARG A 558 32.81 14.70 -36.01
N LYS A 559 31.97 15.48 -35.34
CA LYS A 559 32.01 16.95 -35.43
C LYS A 559 33.33 17.54 -34.93
N MET A 560 33.93 16.95 -33.90
CA MET A 560 35.26 17.37 -33.41
C MET A 560 36.40 17.01 -34.36
N LEU A 561 36.28 15.89 -35.07
CA LEU A 561 37.30 15.40 -36.01
C LEU A 561 37.20 16.04 -37.41
N GLU A 562 36.06 16.64 -37.75
CA GLU A 562 35.95 17.46 -38.96
C GLU A 562 36.89 18.67 -38.86
N PRO A 563 37.84 18.84 -39.79
CA PRO A 563 38.75 19.97 -39.74
C PRO A 563 37.94 21.26 -39.81
N THR A 564 38.11 22.14 -38.83
CA THR A 564 37.62 23.50 -38.87
C THR A 564 38.22 24.18 -40.10
N SER A 565 37.43 24.29 -41.16
CA SER A 565 37.77 25.08 -42.33
C SER A 565 37.87 26.53 -41.86
N SER A 566 39.11 26.97 -41.67
CA SER A 566 39.49 28.36 -41.41
C SER A 566 39.76 29.08 -42.71
#